data_AF-A0A3B6H1F6-F1
#
_entry.id   AF-A0A3B6H1F6-F1
#
_cell.length_a   1.000
_cell.length_b   1.000
_cell.length_c   1.000
_cell.angle_alpha   90.00
_cell.angle_beta   90.00
_cell.angle_gamma   90.00
#
_symmetry.space_group_name_H-M   'P 1'
#
loop_
_entity.id
_entity.type
_entity.pdbx_description
1 polymer ?
#
loop_
_entity_poly.entity_id
_entity_poly.type
_entity_poly.pdbx_seq_one_letter_code
_entity_poly.pdbx_strand_id
1 'polypeptide(L)'
;MLMGRPEEEVSGSSSDLLQGLSQLHEQARQAMRSVAKALWPSDSPPGSMEKLVELFKGARRHIRLWKISACREGAREAWAMVKTRYTKLDPNHKARVRPLRSNGEEIPVSLVYNQVEVAAKYSQQDCKLDSLLDSIEEEIF
;
A
#
# COMPACT_ATOMS: atom_id res chain seq x y z
N MET A 1 -0.71 -62.07 -37.89
CA MET A 1 -0.67 -60.59 -38.03
C MET A 1 -1.42 -60.03 -36.84
N LEU A 2 -0.71 -59.41 -35.89
CA LEU A 2 -1.29 -58.79 -34.69
C LEU A 2 -1.13 -57.28 -34.82
N MET A 3 -2.22 -56.58 -34.52
CA MET A 3 -2.44 -55.14 -34.65
C MET A 3 -1.38 -54.31 -33.89
N GLY A 4 -0.74 -53.37 -34.59
CA GLY A 4 -0.04 -52.25 -33.97
C GLY A 4 -0.97 -51.04 -33.89
N ARG A 5 -1.45 -50.72 -32.69
CA ARG A 5 -2.13 -49.45 -32.37
C ARG A 5 -1.06 -48.36 -32.23
N PRO A 6 -1.21 -47.16 -32.80
CA PRO A 6 -0.27 -46.07 -32.55
C PRO A 6 -0.47 -45.58 -31.10
N GLU A 7 0.62 -45.49 -30.36
CA GLU A 7 0.64 -44.86 -29.04
C GLU A 7 0.27 -43.38 -29.18
N GLU A 8 -0.68 -42.96 -28.34
CA GLU A 8 -1.15 -41.59 -28.19
C GLU A 8 0.02 -40.65 -27.88
N GLU A 9 0.25 -39.66 -28.76
CA GLU A 9 1.00 -38.45 -28.42
C GLU A 9 0.19 -37.63 -27.40
N VAL A 10 0.27 -38.00 -26.13
CA VAL A 10 -0.24 -37.22 -25.00
C VAL A 10 0.90 -37.06 -24.00
N SER A 11 1.83 -36.12 -24.27
CA SER A 11 2.96 -35.89 -23.35
C SER A 11 3.43 -34.43 -23.30
N GLY A 12 3.36 -33.68 -24.41
CA GLY A 12 3.79 -32.26 -24.42
C GLY A 12 2.93 -31.35 -23.54
N SER A 13 1.60 -31.46 -23.62
CA SER A 13 0.68 -30.50 -22.99
C SER A 13 0.70 -30.49 -21.45
N SER A 14 0.93 -31.65 -20.81
CA SER A 14 0.91 -31.74 -19.34
C SER A 14 2.22 -31.26 -18.71
N SER A 15 3.36 -31.54 -19.35
CA SER A 15 4.68 -31.05 -18.92
C SER A 15 4.76 -29.53 -19.00
N ASP A 16 4.29 -28.95 -20.11
CA ASP A 16 4.28 -27.49 -20.31
C ASP A 16 3.37 -26.78 -19.29
N LEU A 17 2.23 -27.38 -18.95
CA LEU A 17 1.33 -26.87 -17.92
C LEU A 17 1.98 -26.85 -16.52
N LEU A 18 2.64 -27.95 -16.13
CA LEU A 18 3.32 -28.04 -14.83
C LEU A 18 4.48 -27.03 -14.73
N GLN A 19 5.21 -26.85 -15.83
CA GLN A 19 6.28 -25.84 -15.89
C GLN A 19 5.73 -24.43 -15.74
N GLY A 20 4.63 -24.10 -16.42
CA GLY A 20 3.95 -22.82 -16.27
C GLY A 20 3.47 -22.55 -14.83
N LEU A 21 2.87 -23.56 -14.19
CA LEU A 21 2.43 -23.45 -12.79
C LEU A 21 3.60 -23.24 -11.82
N SER A 22 4.72 -23.94 -12.03
CA SER A 22 5.95 -23.76 -11.23
C SER A 22 6.48 -22.32 -11.34
N GLN A 23 6.51 -21.78 -12.56
CA GLN A 23 6.97 -20.41 -12.80
C GLN A 23 6.06 -19.37 -12.14
N LEU A 24 4.73 -19.52 -12.28
CA LEU A 24 3.76 -18.64 -11.62
C LEU A 24 3.87 -18.71 -10.10
N HIS A 25 4.05 -19.91 -9.54
CA HIS A 25 4.24 -20.10 -8.10
C HIS A 25 5.48 -19.36 -7.60
N GLU A 26 6.61 -19.43 -8.32
CA GLU A 26 7.82 -18.71 -7.94
C GLU A 26 7.66 -17.19 -8.05
N GLN A 27 7.01 -16.70 -9.11
CA GLN A 27 6.70 -15.28 -9.26
C GLN A 27 5.81 -14.75 -8.13
N ALA A 28 4.76 -15.48 -7.80
CA ALA A 28 3.87 -15.14 -6.69
C ALA A 28 4.63 -15.12 -5.36
N ARG A 29 5.49 -16.12 -5.12
CA ARG A 29 6.34 -16.19 -3.92
C ARG A 29 7.25 -14.97 -3.81
N GLN A 30 7.92 -14.60 -4.90
CA GLN A 30 8.82 -13.46 -4.92
C GLN A 30 8.08 -12.13 -4.70
N ALA A 31 6.90 -11.97 -5.30
CA ALA A 31 6.04 -10.80 -5.07
C ALA A 31 5.62 -10.70 -3.60
N MET A 32 5.14 -11.79 -2.99
CA MET A 32 4.78 -11.83 -1.57
C MET A 32 5.97 -11.53 -0.66
N ARG A 33 7.18 -12.01 -0.98
CA ARG A 33 8.40 -11.68 -0.23
C ARG A 33 8.72 -10.19 -0.28
N SER A 34 8.54 -9.56 -1.44
CA SER A 34 8.74 -8.11 -1.61
C SER A 34 7.79 -7.32 -0.71
N VAL A 35 6.49 -7.67 -0.74
CA VAL A 35 5.47 -7.01 0.09
C VAL A 35 5.71 -7.28 1.59
N ALA A 36 6.12 -8.49 1.96
CA ALA A 36 6.48 -8.80 3.35
C ALA A 36 7.65 -7.93 3.86
N LYS A 37 8.68 -7.71 3.04
CA LYS A 37 9.80 -6.83 3.40
C LYS A 37 9.35 -5.38 3.63
N ALA A 38 8.34 -4.91 2.89
CA ALA A 38 7.79 -3.56 3.07
C ALA A 38 6.95 -3.44 4.35
N LEU A 39 6.09 -4.42 4.63
CA LEU A 39 5.20 -4.41 5.79
C LEU A 39 5.92 -4.74 7.12
N TRP A 40 7.01 -5.51 7.06
CA TRP A 40 7.82 -5.93 8.21
C TRP A 40 9.32 -5.64 7.99
N PRO A 41 9.75 -4.37 8.01
CA PRO A 41 11.11 -3.99 7.63
C PRO A 41 12.21 -4.51 8.57
N SER A 42 11.87 -4.92 9.79
CA SER A 42 12.81 -5.48 10.77
C SER A 42 13.03 -6.98 10.63
N ASP A 43 12.19 -7.67 9.85
CA ASP A 43 12.21 -9.14 9.72
C ASP A 43 12.63 -9.57 8.30
N SER A 44 13.38 -10.67 8.20
CA SER A 44 13.65 -11.29 6.91
C SER A 44 12.42 -12.04 6.40
N PRO A 45 11.95 -11.82 5.16
CA PRO A 45 10.74 -12.48 4.66
C PRO A 45 10.93 -14.00 4.54
N PRO A 46 9.92 -14.82 4.92
CA PRO A 46 10.00 -16.27 4.82
C PRO A 46 10.25 -16.78 3.40
N GLY A 47 11.02 -17.86 3.27
CA GLY A 47 11.39 -18.48 1.98
C GLY A 47 10.31 -19.33 1.33
N SER A 48 9.37 -19.88 2.10
CA SER A 48 8.32 -20.77 1.59
C SER A 48 6.99 -20.05 1.41
N MET A 49 6.18 -20.52 0.46
CA MET A 49 4.85 -19.96 0.17
C MET A 49 3.92 -20.08 1.37
N GLU A 50 3.91 -21.23 2.05
CA GLU A 50 3.02 -21.50 3.18
C GLU A 50 3.30 -20.51 4.33
N LYS A 51 4.58 -20.26 4.63
CA LYS A 51 4.96 -19.31 5.68
C LYS A 51 4.64 -17.86 5.29
N LEU A 52 4.69 -17.53 3.99
CA LEU A 52 4.23 -16.24 3.50
C LEU A 52 2.71 -16.11 3.69
N VAL A 53 1.92 -17.10 3.30
CA VAL A 53 0.46 -17.08 3.51
C VAL A 53 0.12 -16.90 5.00
N GLU A 54 0.81 -17.60 5.91
CA GLU A 54 0.61 -17.42 7.36
C GLU A 54 0.98 -16.01 7.83
N LEU A 55 2.10 -15.45 7.38
CA LEU A 55 2.52 -14.08 7.70
C LEU A 55 1.46 -13.06 7.26
N PHE A 56 0.89 -13.23 6.07
CA PHE A 56 -0.07 -12.30 5.49
C PHE A 56 -1.44 -12.27 6.17
N LYS A 57 -1.79 -13.28 6.98
CA LYS A 57 -2.97 -13.20 7.86
C LYS A 57 -2.91 -11.98 8.80
N GLY A 58 -1.70 -11.54 9.16
CA GLY A 58 -1.43 -10.35 9.97
C GLY A 58 -1.22 -9.03 9.19
N ALA A 59 -1.27 -9.05 7.86
CA ALA A 59 -0.92 -7.90 7.01
C ALA A 59 -1.84 -6.70 7.26
N ARG A 60 -3.15 -6.93 7.41
CA ARG A 60 -4.15 -5.85 7.61
C ARG A 60 -3.80 -4.91 8.76
N ARG A 61 -3.25 -5.44 9.87
CA ARG A 61 -2.83 -4.63 11.01
C ARG A 61 -1.65 -3.73 10.64
N HIS A 62 -0.65 -4.27 9.94
CA HIS A 62 0.55 -3.54 9.55
C HIS A 62 0.23 -2.46 8.51
N ILE A 63 -0.62 -2.78 7.54
CA ILE A 63 -1.16 -1.82 6.57
C ILE A 63 -1.85 -0.64 7.29
N ARG A 64 -2.69 -0.91 8.29
CA ARG A 64 -3.36 0.14 9.07
C ARG A 64 -2.37 1.01 9.85
N LEU A 65 -1.39 0.40 10.51
CA LEU A 65 -0.36 1.13 11.25
C LEU A 65 0.44 2.04 10.31
N TRP A 66 0.75 1.54 9.11
CA TRP A 66 1.47 2.26 8.09
C TRP A 66 0.70 3.47 7.56
N LYS A 67 -0.58 3.30 7.19
CA LYS A 67 -1.47 4.41 6.81
C LYS A 67 -1.53 5.50 7.89
N ILE A 68 -1.56 5.11 9.17
CA ILE A 68 -1.56 6.06 10.29
C ILE A 68 -0.22 6.80 10.40
N SER A 69 0.92 6.11 10.22
CA SER A 69 2.24 6.77 10.24
C SER A 69 2.40 7.76 9.09
N ALA A 70 1.99 7.38 7.87
CA ALA A 70 2.00 8.25 6.69
C ALA A 70 1.22 9.54 6.95
N CYS A 71 0.00 9.39 7.45
CA CYS A 71 -0.88 10.51 7.78
C CYS A 71 -0.28 11.43 8.85
N ARG A 72 0.37 10.87 9.88
CA ARG A 72 1.00 11.64 10.95
C ARG A 72 2.23 12.41 10.46
N GLU A 73 3.10 11.79 9.67
CA GLU A 73 4.28 12.49 9.15
C GLU A 73 3.90 13.56 8.12
N GLY A 74 2.98 13.26 7.19
CA GLY A 74 2.47 14.28 6.26
C GLY A 74 1.81 15.46 7.00
N ALA A 75 1.06 15.21 8.07
CA ALA A 75 0.53 16.26 8.92
C ALA A 75 1.65 17.05 9.63
N ARG A 76 2.68 16.37 10.14
CA ARG A 76 3.83 16.99 10.83
C ARG A 76 4.57 17.96 9.91
N GLU A 77 4.84 17.55 8.67
CA GLU A 77 5.51 18.37 7.66
C GLU A 77 4.66 19.60 7.27
N ALA A 78 3.38 19.39 6.98
CA ALA A 78 2.46 20.48 6.67
C ALA A 78 2.39 21.51 7.80
N TRP A 79 2.28 21.05 9.06
CA TRP A 79 2.28 21.95 10.22
C TRP A 79 3.62 22.67 10.42
N ALA A 80 4.76 22.02 10.16
CA ALA A 80 6.06 22.66 10.20
C ALA A 80 6.14 23.81 9.18
N MET A 81 5.69 23.58 7.93
CA MET A 81 5.62 24.62 6.90
C MET A 81 4.74 25.80 7.33
N VAL A 82 3.53 25.54 7.83
CA VAL A 82 2.62 26.60 8.31
C VAL A 82 3.28 27.39 9.44
N LYS A 83 3.94 26.72 10.39
CA LYS A 83 4.60 27.37 11.53
C LYS A 83 5.77 28.28 11.10
N THR A 84 6.48 27.96 10.02
CA THR A 84 7.54 28.84 9.47
C THR A 84 7.00 30.19 9.02
N ARG A 85 5.75 30.26 8.54
CA ARG A 85 5.10 31.51 8.08
C ARG A 85 4.27 32.18 9.18
N TYR A 86 3.68 31.38 10.06
CA TYR A 86 2.79 31.84 11.12
C TYR A 86 3.33 31.43 12.49
N THR A 87 4.38 32.11 12.94
CA THR A 87 5.11 31.75 14.17
C THR A 87 4.25 31.79 15.43
N LYS A 88 3.20 32.64 15.46
CA LYS A 88 2.24 32.75 16.58
C LYS A 88 1.08 31.75 16.53
N LEU A 89 0.97 30.94 15.48
CA LEU A 89 -0.11 29.96 15.36
C LEU A 89 0.04 28.85 16.41
N ASP A 90 -1.04 28.51 17.12
CA ASP A 90 -1.11 27.32 17.98
C ASP A 90 -1.75 26.15 17.20
N PRO A 91 -0.96 25.15 16.75
CA PRO A 91 -1.47 24.01 16.00
C PRO A 91 -2.48 23.16 16.80
N ASN A 92 -2.31 23.05 18.12
CA ASN A 92 -3.16 22.22 18.95
C ASN A 92 -4.56 22.81 19.09
N HIS A 93 -4.64 24.14 19.26
CA HIS A 93 -5.91 24.84 19.24
C HIS A 93 -6.57 24.73 17.86
N LYS A 94 -5.81 24.96 16.78
CA LYS A 94 -6.32 24.91 15.40
C LYS A 94 -6.79 23.51 14.96
N ALA A 95 -6.20 22.44 15.48
CA ALA A 95 -6.66 21.08 15.21
C ALA A 95 -8.03 20.77 15.85
N ARG A 96 -8.47 21.56 16.83
CA ARG A 96 -9.72 21.35 17.58
C ARG A 96 -10.85 22.27 17.17
N VAL A 97 -10.55 23.41 16.54
CA VAL A 97 -11.54 24.38 16.11
C VAL A 97 -11.74 24.32 14.61
N ARG A 98 -12.99 24.47 14.14
CA ARG A 98 -13.26 24.55 12.71
C ARG A 98 -12.59 25.77 12.08
N PRO A 99 -12.24 25.71 10.79
CA PRO A 99 -11.79 26.88 10.07
C PRO A 99 -12.89 27.94 10.07
N LEU A 100 -12.64 29.04 10.75
CA LEU A 100 -13.53 30.18 10.83
C LEU A 100 -12.92 31.33 10.03
N ARG A 101 -13.78 32.05 9.32
CA ARG A 101 -13.43 33.34 8.73
C ARG A 101 -13.13 34.37 9.83
N SER A 102 -12.53 35.49 9.45
CA SER A 102 -12.28 36.61 10.34
C SER A 102 -13.56 37.20 10.96
N ASN A 103 -14.71 37.02 10.31
CA ASN A 103 -16.04 37.42 10.79
C ASN A 103 -16.74 36.34 11.64
N GLY A 104 -16.10 35.19 11.91
CA GLY A 104 -16.67 34.10 12.71
C GLY A 104 -17.58 33.13 11.95
N GLU A 105 -17.75 33.29 10.63
CA GLU A 105 -18.47 32.31 9.81
C GLU A 105 -17.62 31.06 9.57
N GLU A 106 -18.24 29.87 9.56
CA GLU A 106 -17.55 28.64 9.14
C GLU A 106 -17.14 28.73 7.66
N ILE A 107 -15.91 28.32 7.37
CA ILE A 107 -15.43 28.18 5.99
C ILE A 107 -15.94 26.85 5.44
N PRO A 108 -16.61 26.84 4.26
CA PRO A 108 -16.98 25.61 3.59
C PRO A 108 -15.79 24.66 3.42
N VAL A 109 -15.97 23.42 3.85
CA VAL A 109 -14.97 22.35 3.78
C VAL A 109 -14.43 22.19 2.36
N SER A 110 -15.29 22.26 1.34
CA SER A 110 -14.89 22.14 -0.08
C SER A 110 -13.88 23.21 -0.53
N LEU A 111 -13.93 24.42 0.03
CA LEU A 111 -12.98 25.49 -0.31
C LEU A 111 -11.59 25.26 0.27
N VAL A 112 -11.49 24.52 1.37
CA VAL A 112 -10.23 24.26 2.07
C VAL A 112 -9.66 22.91 1.64
N TYR A 113 -10.47 21.85 1.70
CA TYR A 113 -10.02 20.48 1.51
C TYR A 113 -9.64 20.17 0.07
N ASN A 114 -10.37 20.68 -0.93
CA ASN A 114 -10.04 20.44 -2.34
C ASN A 114 -8.70 21.07 -2.73
N GLN A 115 -8.34 22.21 -2.12
CA GLN A 115 -7.06 22.88 -2.39
C GLN A 115 -5.88 22.15 -1.75
N VAL A 116 -6.09 21.52 -0.60
CA VAL A 116 -5.03 20.78 0.11
C VAL A 116 -4.92 19.32 -0.35
N GLU A 117 -5.91 18.77 -1.06
CA GLU A 117 -5.88 17.38 -1.53
C GLU A 117 -4.66 17.09 -2.40
N VAL A 118 -4.35 17.99 -3.35
CA VAL A 118 -3.18 17.84 -4.24
C VAL A 118 -1.88 17.91 -3.44
N ALA A 119 -1.77 18.85 -2.49
CA ALA A 119 -0.59 18.98 -1.63
C ALA A 119 -0.43 17.76 -0.68
N ALA A 120 -1.54 17.21 -0.20
CA ALA A 120 -1.53 16.00 0.61
C ALA A 120 -1.01 14.80 -0.18
N LYS A 121 -1.38 14.66 -1.46
CA LYS A 121 -0.83 13.63 -2.36
C LYS A 121 0.68 13.76 -2.56
N TYR A 122 1.20 14.99 -2.69
CA TYR A 122 2.65 15.20 -2.74
C TYR A 122 3.35 14.86 -1.43
N SER A 123 2.76 15.24 -0.28
CA SER A 123 3.32 14.90 1.04
C SER A 123 3.33 13.38 1.27
N GLN A 124 2.34 12.64 0.73
CA GLN A 124 2.34 11.17 0.73
C GLN A 124 3.47 10.58 -0.14
N GLN A 125 3.81 11.21 -1.27
CA GLN A 125 4.95 10.79 -2.08
C GLN A 125 6.29 11.02 -1.37
N ASP A 126 6.40 12.11 -0.60
CA ASP A 126 7.60 12.42 0.21
C ASP A 126 7.73 11.49 1.43
N CYS A 127 6.63 10.91 1.91
CA CYS A 127 6.65 9.80 2.87
C CYS A 127 7.25 8.49 2.29
N LYS A 128 7.52 8.45 0.97
CA LYS A 128 8.38 7.59 0.13
C LYS A 128 8.52 6.09 0.42
N LEU A 129 7.77 5.52 1.35
CA LEU A 129 7.57 4.08 1.50
C LEU A 129 6.11 3.67 1.23
N ASP A 130 5.11 4.53 1.50
CA ASP A 130 3.67 4.20 1.49
C ASP A 130 3.06 3.76 0.15
N SER A 131 3.75 3.95 -0.98
CA SER A 131 3.16 3.88 -2.33
C SER A 131 2.93 2.47 -2.90
N LEU A 132 3.16 1.39 -2.14
CA LEU A 132 2.96 0.02 -2.65
C LEU A 132 1.50 -0.46 -2.58
N LEU A 133 0.63 0.18 -1.79
CA LEU A 133 -0.74 -0.31 -1.53
C LEU A 133 -1.85 0.52 -2.19
N ASP A 134 -1.59 1.74 -2.64
CA ASP A 134 -2.58 2.51 -3.39
C ASP A 134 -2.95 1.82 -4.71
N SER A 135 -2.04 1.01 -5.28
CA SER A 135 -2.30 0.16 -6.43
C SER A 135 -3.11 -1.10 -6.11
N ILE A 136 -3.27 -1.46 -4.83
CA ILE A 136 -4.03 -2.63 -4.38
C ILE A 136 -5.46 -2.25 -3.98
N GLU A 137 -5.75 -0.97 -3.76
CA GLU A 137 -7.13 -0.51 -3.46
C GLU A 137 -8.00 -0.29 -4.71
N GLU A 138 -7.47 -0.44 -5.93
CA GLU A 138 -8.26 -0.39 -7.17
C GLU A 138 -8.66 -1.76 -7.76
N GLU A 139 -8.19 -2.88 -7.22
CA GLU A 139 -8.69 -4.20 -7.65
C GLU A 139 -8.93 -5.12 -6.45
N ILE A 140 -10.04 -5.87 -6.55
CA ILE A 140 -10.39 -7.10 -5.80
C ILE A 140 -11.39 -6.89 -4.65
N PHE A 141 -12.67 -6.92 -5.02
CA PHE A 141 -13.54 -8.04 -4.61
C PHE A 141 -13.47 -9.12 -5.70
#